data_AF-A0AAD1TH65-F1
#
_entry.id   AF-A0AAD1TH65-F1
#
_cell.length_a   1.000
_cell.length_b   1.000
_cell.length_c   1.000
_cell.angle_alpha   90.00
_cell.angle_beta   90.00
_cell.angle_gamma   90.00
#
_symmetry.space_group_name_H-M   'P 1'
#
loop_
_entity.id
_entity.type
_entity.pdbx_description
1 polymer ?
#
loop_
_entity_poly.entity_id
_entity_poly.type
_entity_poly.pdbx_seq_one_letter_code
_entity_poly.pdbx_strand_id
1 'polypeptide(L)'
;CHKQIAITTAQNKKTPTSALADKLRDLYRDLTELNAQKTQYFLHRLRANTYHHSGKASKYLANRLRTRQAANRIPYLIGHTGDKLMNPADIVQEFAHFYKQLYNLDSSGGAKAPGTHSIRRYLQDIELPKIDQNS
;
A
#
# COMPACT_ATOMS: atom_id res chain seq x y z
N CYS A 1 16.40 -22.84 -41.49
CA CYS A 1 17.84 -22.79 -41.12
C CYS A 1 18.41 -24.15 -40.71
N HIS A 2 17.93 -24.82 -39.65
CA HIS A 2 18.51 -26.11 -39.21
C HIS A 2 18.52 -27.23 -40.28
N LYS A 3 17.45 -27.37 -41.07
CA LYS A 3 17.40 -28.33 -42.18
C LYS A 3 18.45 -28.02 -43.25
N GLN A 4 18.68 -26.74 -43.54
CA GLN A 4 19.65 -26.30 -44.55
C GLN A 4 21.09 -26.60 -44.09
N ILE A 5 21.42 -26.28 -42.84
CA ILE A 5 22.72 -26.61 -42.23
C ILE A 5 22.96 -28.12 -42.25
N ALA A 6 21.96 -28.94 -41.92
CA ALA A 6 22.06 -30.39 -41.99
C ALA A 6 22.33 -30.91 -43.41
N ILE A 7 21.71 -30.30 -44.42
CA ILE A 7 21.93 -30.65 -45.84
C ILE A 7 23.34 -30.23 -46.28
N THR A 8 23.78 -29.00 -46.00
CA THR A 8 25.13 -28.54 -46.37
C THR A 8 26.25 -29.24 -45.60
N THR A 9 26.02 -29.66 -44.34
CA THR A 9 27.00 -30.46 -43.59
C THR A 9 27.12 -31.87 -44.15
N ALA A 10 26.00 -32.49 -44.56
CA ALA A 10 26.01 -33.78 -45.23
C ALA A 10 26.71 -33.71 -46.61
N GLN A 11 26.53 -32.62 -47.34
CA GLN A 11 27.22 -32.38 -48.62
C GLN A 11 28.72 -32.12 -48.43
N ASN A 12 29.12 -31.30 -47.45
CA ASN A 12 30.52 -31.02 -47.17
C ASN A 12 31.29 -32.26 -46.66
N LYS A 13 30.61 -33.21 -45.99
CA LYS A 13 31.20 -34.50 -45.61
C LYS A 13 31.47 -35.42 -46.80
N LYS A 14 30.68 -35.31 -47.87
CA LYS A 14 30.81 -36.14 -49.09
C LYS A 14 31.80 -35.54 -50.08
N THR A 15 31.83 -34.21 -50.19
CA THR A 15 32.75 -33.46 -51.05
C THR A 15 33.23 -32.22 -50.31
N PRO A 16 34.41 -32.27 -49.66
CA PRO A 16 34.93 -31.13 -48.92
C PRO A 16 35.46 -30.07 -49.89
N THR A 17 34.71 -28.99 -50.06
CA THR A 17 35.06 -27.86 -50.93
C THR A 17 35.10 -26.57 -50.09
N SER A 18 36.11 -25.72 -50.28
CA SER A 18 36.26 -24.45 -49.50
C SER A 18 34.97 -23.62 -49.49
N ALA A 19 34.30 -23.48 -50.64
CA ALA A 19 33.05 -22.74 -50.77
C ALA A 19 31.87 -23.32 -49.96
N LEU A 20 31.86 -24.63 -49.69
CA LEU A 20 30.85 -25.27 -48.83
C LEU A 20 31.12 -25.02 -47.34
N ALA A 21 32.40 -24.94 -46.96
CA ALA A 21 32.80 -24.58 -45.59
C ALA A 21 32.45 -23.13 -45.26
N ASP A 22 32.68 -22.19 -46.19
CA ASP A 22 32.33 -20.79 -46.03
C ASP A 22 30.81 -20.59 -45.90
N LYS A 23 30.02 -21.26 -46.76
CA LYS A 23 28.55 -21.27 -46.66
C LYS A 23 28.05 -21.83 -45.33
N LEU A 24 28.70 -22.86 -44.78
CA LEU A 24 28.34 -23.38 -43.46
C LEU A 24 28.63 -22.35 -42.37
N ARG A 25 29.77 -21.66 -42.44
CA ARG A 25 30.15 -20.62 -41.48
C ARG A 25 29.16 -19.46 -41.49
N ASP A 26 28.75 -19.00 -42.67
CA ASP A 26 27.72 -17.96 -42.81
C ASP A 26 26.37 -18.41 -42.24
N LEU A 27 25.93 -19.63 -42.57
CA LEU A 27 24.66 -20.17 -42.04
C LEU A 27 24.66 -20.30 -40.51
N TYR A 28 25.80 -20.63 -39.90
CA TYR A 28 25.94 -20.65 -38.44
C TYR A 28 25.91 -19.24 -37.85
N ARG A 29 26.58 -18.27 -38.48
CA ARG A 29 26.55 -16.86 -38.05
C ARG A 29 25.12 -16.31 -38.08
N ASP A 30 24.39 -16.54 -39.16
CA ASP A 30 23.02 -16.08 -39.31
C ASP A 30 22.09 -16.71 -38.27
N LEU A 31 22.33 -17.97 -37.91
CA LEU A 31 21.58 -18.66 -36.85
C LEU A 31 21.86 -18.01 -35.49
N THR A 32 23.13 -17.77 -35.15
CA THR A 32 23.49 -17.11 -33.89
C THR A 32 22.89 -15.72 -33.78
N GLU A 33 22.84 -14.98 -34.88
CA GLU A 33 22.24 -13.65 -34.92
C GLU A 33 20.73 -13.70 -34.71
N LEU A 34 20.03 -14.62 -35.39
CA LEU A 34 18.60 -14.87 -35.18
C LEU A 34 18.27 -15.25 -33.74
N ASN A 35 19.10 -16.09 -33.12
CA ASN A 35 18.92 -16.45 -31.71
C ASN A 35 19.18 -15.27 -30.77
N ALA A 36 20.17 -14.43 -31.05
CA ALA A 36 20.42 -13.23 -30.29
C ALA A 36 19.23 -12.26 -30.35
N GLN A 37 18.69 -12.02 -31.55
CA GLN A 37 17.50 -11.17 -31.75
C GLN A 37 16.28 -11.73 -31.00
N LYS A 38 16.03 -13.05 -31.09
CA LYS A 38 14.96 -13.73 -30.36
C LYS A 38 15.12 -13.58 -28.84
N THR A 39 16.35 -13.71 -28.35
CA THR A 39 16.65 -13.58 -26.92
C THR A 39 16.46 -12.14 -26.44
N GLN A 40 16.90 -11.15 -27.22
CA GLN A 40 16.65 -9.73 -26.95
C GLN A 40 15.15 -9.43 -26.90
N TYR A 41 14.36 -9.94 -27.85
CA TYR A 41 12.91 -9.78 -27.85
C TYR A 41 12.27 -10.32 -26.57
N PHE A 42 12.64 -11.53 -26.13
CA PHE A 42 12.12 -12.08 -24.89
C PHE A 42 12.56 -11.29 -23.66
N LEU A 43 13.80 -10.79 -23.63
CA LEU A 43 14.28 -9.90 -22.56
C LEU A 43 13.48 -8.60 -22.50
N HIS A 44 13.23 -7.95 -23.65
CA HIS A 44 12.42 -6.74 -23.73
C HIS A 44 10.98 -7.01 -23.28
N ARG A 45 10.39 -8.12 -23.71
CA ARG A 45 9.04 -8.53 -23.28
C ARG A 45 8.98 -8.86 -21.79
N LEU A 46 10.00 -9.53 -21.24
CA LEU A 46 10.09 -9.82 -19.82
C LEU A 46 10.19 -8.53 -19.03
N ARG A 47 11.11 -7.62 -19.39
CA ARG A 47 11.26 -6.30 -18.78
C ARG A 47 9.96 -5.52 -18.86
N ALA A 48 9.31 -5.48 -20.01
CA ALA A 48 8.00 -4.86 -20.15
C ALA A 48 7.01 -5.49 -19.17
N ASN A 49 6.83 -6.81 -19.15
CA ASN A 49 5.92 -7.45 -18.21
C ASN A 49 6.29 -7.21 -16.74
N THR A 50 7.55 -7.38 -16.33
CA THR A 50 7.97 -7.24 -14.94
C THR A 50 7.95 -5.81 -14.47
N TYR A 51 8.37 -4.82 -15.27
CA TYR A 51 8.34 -3.41 -14.87
C TYR A 51 6.94 -2.81 -14.94
N HIS A 52 6.12 -3.18 -15.92
CA HIS A 52 4.71 -2.78 -15.98
C HIS A 52 3.90 -3.37 -14.81
N HIS A 53 4.34 -4.51 -14.25
CA HIS A 53 3.78 -5.13 -13.05
C HIS A 53 4.50 -4.77 -11.74
N SER A 54 5.73 -4.24 -11.77
CA SER A 54 6.46 -3.76 -10.58
C SER A 54 5.73 -2.60 -9.91
N GLY A 55 4.98 -1.82 -10.69
CA GLY A 55 4.05 -0.82 -10.19
C GLY A 55 2.85 -1.41 -9.45
N LYS A 56 2.52 -2.71 -9.56
CA LYS A 56 1.36 -3.30 -8.88
C LYS A 56 1.59 -3.46 -7.38
N ALA A 57 2.78 -3.87 -6.96
CA ALA A 57 3.10 -4.01 -5.53
C ALA A 57 3.11 -2.64 -4.84
N SER A 58 3.73 -1.63 -5.46
CA SER A 58 3.74 -0.26 -4.96
C SER A 58 2.36 0.41 -5.03
N LYS A 59 1.59 0.23 -6.12
CA LYS A 59 0.19 0.70 -6.21
C LYS A 59 -0.71 0.00 -5.19
N TYR A 60 -0.53 -1.30 -4.98
CA TYR A 60 -1.26 -2.06 -3.97
C TYR A 60 -0.95 -1.56 -2.56
N LEU A 61 0.33 -1.35 -2.24
CA LEU A 61 0.74 -0.77 -0.97
C LEU A 61 0.19 0.65 -0.79
N ALA A 62 0.29 1.51 -1.80
CA ALA A 62 -0.27 2.85 -1.79
C ALA A 62 -1.79 2.84 -1.57
N ASN A 63 -2.53 1.96 -2.25
CA ASN A 63 -3.96 1.79 -2.04
C ASN A 63 -4.29 1.28 -0.63
N ARG A 64 -3.50 0.33 -0.11
CA ARG A 64 -3.67 -0.19 1.26
C ARG A 64 -3.40 0.89 2.31
N LEU A 65 -2.42 1.78 2.08
CA LEU A 65 -2.15 2.92 2.94
C LEU A 65 -3.27 3.97 2.85
N ARG A 66 -3.74 4.31 1.64
CA ARG A 66 -4.86 5.25 1.45
C ARG A 66 -6.15 4.77 2.10
N THR A 67 -6.49 3.49 1.95
CA THR A 67 -7.68 2.90 2.60
C THR A 67 -7.55 2.88 4.12
N ARG A 68 -6.38 2.52 4.67
CA ARG A 68 -6.13 2.60 6.12
C ARG A 68 -6.22 4.03 6.65
N GLN A 69 -5.67 5.01 5.92
CA GLN A 69 -5.78 6.42 6.30
C GLN A 69 -7.22 6.92 6.23
N ALA A 70 -7.99 6.53 5.21
CA ALA A 70 -9.39 6.91 5.08
C ALA A 70 -10.27 6.31 6.19
N ALA A 71 -10.00 5.07 6.61
CA ALA A 71 -10.74 4.41 7.69
C ALA A 71 -10.53 5.11 9.06
N ASN A 72 -9.36 5.71 9.29
CA ASN A 72 -9.01 6.37 10.54
C ASN A 72 -9.21 7.89 10.52
N ARG A 73 -9.66 8.46 9.39
CA ARG A 73 -9.82 9.91 9.24
C ARG A 73 -11.30 10.28 9.35
N ILE A 74 -11.60 11.25 10.22
CA ILE A 74 -12.90 11.91 10.24
C ILE A 74 -12.96 12.84 9.01
N PRO A 75 -13.84 12.56 8.02
CA PRO A 75 -13.87 13.32 6.77
C PRO A 75 -14.49 14.71 6.94
N TYR A 76 -15.47 14.81 7.84
CA TYR A 76 -16.09 16.06 8.27
C TYR A 76 -16.91 15.79 9.55
N LEU A 77 -17.21 16.85 10.27
CA LEU A 77 -18.12 16.88 11.39
C LEU A 77 -19.21 17.92 11.08
N ILE A 78 -20.43 17.72 11.56
CA ILE A 78 -21.44 18.77 11.59
C ILE A 78 -21.34 19.42 12.97
N GLY A 79 -21.01 20.70 13.02
CA GLY A 79 -20.90 21.45 14.27
C GLY A 79 -22.27 21.78 14.88
N HIS A 80 -22.27 22.24 16.12
CA HIS A 80 -23.46 22.65 16.87
C HIS A 80 -24.28 23.77 16.18
N THR A 81 -23.65 24.57 15.33
CA THR A 81 -24.31 25.60 14.50
C THR A 81 -24.98 25.05 13.24
N GLY A 82 -24.77 23.76 12.92
CA GLY A 82 -25.20 23.13 11.67
C GLY A 82 -24.18 23.21 10.53
N ASP A 83 -23.03 23.85 10.75
CA ASP A 83 -21.99 24.01 9.72
C ASP A 83 -21.14 22.75 9.54
N LYS A 84 -20.66 22.54 8.30
CA LYS A 84 -19.80 21.41 7.96
C LYS A 84 -18.34 21.75 8.24
N LEU A 85 -17.78 21.18 9.29
CA LEU A 85 -16.39 21.34 9.71
C LEU A 85 -15.51 20.28 9.06
N MET A 86 -14.49 20.69 8.30
CA MET A 86 -13.52 19.80 7.63
C MET A 86 -12.08 19.99 8.13
N ASN A 87 -11.81 21.12 8.78
CA ASN A 87 -10.51 21.45 9.35
C ASN A 87 -10.34 20.71 10.70
N PRO A 88 -9.24 19.96 10.90
CA PRO A 88 -9.00 19.23 12.14
C PRO A 88 -9.02 20.09 13.40
N ALA A 89 -8.53 21.34 13.33
CA ALA A 89 -8.51 22.23 14.50
C ALA A 89 -9.94 22.56 14.97
N ASP A 90 -10.83 22.87 14.03
CA ASP A 90 -12.22 23.23 14.31
C ASP A 90 -13.00 22.00 14.81
N ILE A 91 -12.72 20.82 14.26
CA ILE A 91 -13.29 19.54 14.72
C ILE A 91 -12.90 19.27 16.19
N VAL A 92 -11.63 19.49 16.57
CA VAL A 92 -11.17 19.30 17.96
C VAL A 92 -11.86 20.27 18.91
N GLN A 93 -12.01 21.54 18.51
CA GLN A 93 -12.71 22.53 19.31
C GLN A 93 -14.18 22.16 19.51
N GLU A 94 -14.83 21.64 18.46
CA GLU A 94 -16.20 21.18 18.52
C GLU A 94 -16.37 19.96 19.43
N PHE A 95 -15.45 18.99 19.38
CA PHE A 95 -15.42 17.87 20.33
C PHE A 95 -15.22 18.36 21.77
N ALA A 96 -14.31 19.32 21.99
CA ALA A 96 -14.10 19.90 23.31
C ALA A 96 -15.35 20.63 23.81
N HIS A 97 -16.07 21.31 22.94
CA HIS A 97 -17.36 21.95 23.26
C HIS A 97 -18.42 20.91 23.63
N PHE A 98 -18.59 19.86 22.82
CA PHE A 98 -19.53 18.77 23.08
C PHE A 98 -19.28 18.10 24.44
N TYR A 99 -18.03 17.72 24.75
CA TYR A 99 -17.72 17.10 26.03
C TYR A 99 -17.84 18.06 27.21
N LYS A 100 -17.57 19.36 27.01
CA LYS A 100 -17.89 20.38 28.01
C LYS A 100 -19.38 20.43 28.27
N GLN A 101 -20.25 20.36 27.27
CA GLN A 101 -21.70 20.33 27.49
C GLN A 101 -22.16 19.01 28.14
N LEU A 102 -21.58 17.88 27.73
CA LEU A 102 -21.95 16.56 28.25
C LEU A 102 -21.60 16.40 29.73
N TYR A 103 -20.43 16.89 30.14
CA TYR A 103 -19.93 16.73 31.51
C TYR A 103 -20.16 17.96 32.39
N ASN A 104 -20.28 19.16 31.81
CA ASN A 104 -20.86 20.30 32.50
C ASN A 104 -22.36 20.30 32.21
N LEU A 105 -23.08 19.43 32.92
CA LEU A 105 -24.54 19.39 32.98
C LEU A 105 -25.11 20.79 32.78
N ASP A 106 -25.90 20.93 31.72
CA ASP A 106 -26.54 22.17 31.32
C ASP A 106 -27.01 22.96 32.54
N SER A 107 -26.60 24.23 32.56
CA SER A 107 -27.16 25.25 33.45
C SER A 107 -28.67 25.49 33.18
N SER A 108 -29.27 24.75 32.25
CA SER A 108 -30.68 24.73 31.89
C SER A 108 -31.24 23.30 31.93
N GLY A 109 -31.49 22.75 33.13
CA GLY A 109 -32.21 21.47 33.25
C GLY A 109 -31.91 20.66 34.50
N GLY A 110 -32.18 21.22 35.68
CA GLY A 110 -32.45 20.44 36.90
C GLY A 110 -31.28 19.93 37.75
N ALA A 111 -30.06 19.77 37.24
CA ALA A 111 -28.93 19.29 38.05
C ALA A 111 -27.68 20.15 37.87
N LYS A 112 -27.53 21.16 38.75
CA LYS A 112 -26.24 21.84 38.93
C LYS A 112 -25.16 20.79 39.20
N ALA A 113 -23.99 20.95 38.58
CA ALA A 113 -22.82 20.16 38.93
C ALA A 113 -22.68 20.11 40.47
N PRO A 114 -22.56 18.91 41.09
CA PRO A 114 -22.48 18.81 42.53
C PRO A 114 -21.29 19.62 43.02
N GLY A 115 -21.54 20.57 43.93
CA GLY A 115 -20.47 21.40 44.50
C GLY A 115 -19.39 20.51 45.14
N THR A 116 -18.16 21.00 45.22
CA THR A 116 -17.01 20.23 45.72
C THR A 116 -17.28 19.54 47.08
N HIS A 117 -18.16 20.12 47.90
CA HIS A 117 -18.58 19.54 49.18
C HIS A 117 -19.50 18.32 49.06
N SER A 118 -20.43 18.28 48.11
CA SER A 118 -21.31 17.10 47.92
C SER A 118 -20.56 15.94 47.29
N ILE A 119 -19.64 16.23 46.36
CA ILE A 119 -18.73 15.21 45.81
C ILE A 119 -17.86 14.62 46.93
N ARG A 120 -17.28 15.47 47.78
CA ARG A 120 -16.43 15.01 48.88
C ARG A 120 -17.19 14.15 49.89
N ARG A 121 -18.44 14.52 50.21
CA ARG A 121 -19.31 13.72 51.09
C ARG A 121 -19.62 12.35 50.47
N TYR A 122 -20.01 12.32 49.21
CA TYR A 122 -20.25 11.06 48.49
C TYR A 122 -19.01 10.15 48.45
N LEU A 123 -17.83 10.71 48.16
CA LEU A 123 -16.58 9.95 48.14
C LEU A 123 -16.15 9.44 49.52
N GLN A 124 -16.64 10.06 50.61
CA GLN A 124 -16.43 9.59 51.98
C GLN A 124 -17.44 8.51 52.39
N ASP A 125 -18.67 8.60 51.86
CA ASP A 125 -19.74 7.63 52.11
C ASP A 125 -19.54 6.32 51.33
N ILE A 126 -18.77 6.35 50.24
CA ILE A 126 -18.37 5.12 49.54
C ILE A 126 -17.24 4.44 50.33
N GLU A 127 -17.50 3.24 50.83
CA GLU A 127 -16.46 2.33 51.33
C GLU A 127 -15.59 1.86 50.17
N LEU A 128 -14.58 2.65 49.82
CA LEU A 128 -13.54 2.25 48.87
C LEU A 128 -12.68 1.15 49.54
N PRO A 129 -12.49 -0.02 48.89
CA PRO A 129 -11.54 -1.01 49.36
C PRO A 129 -10.16 -0.36 49.45
N LYS A 130 -9.63 -0.24 50.66
CA LYS A 130 -8.26 0.24 50.86
C LYS A 130 -7.33 -0.87 50.40
N ILE A 131 -6.45 -0.55 49.47
CA ILE A 131 -5.33 -1.43 49.14
C ILE A 131 -4.41 -1.37 50.35
N ASP A 132 -4.35 -2.46 51.12
CA ASP A 132 -3.39 -2.59 52.22
C ASP A 132 -1.97 -2.40 51.67
N GLN A 133 -1.31 -1.32 52.09
CA GLN A 133 0.10 -1.03 51.83
C GLN A 133 0.98 -1.87 52.78
N ASN A 134 0.65 -3.16 52.96
CA ASN A 134 1.55 -4.12 53.60
C ASN A 134 2.22 -4.93 52.49
N SER A 135 3.30 -4.34 51.96
CA SER A 135 4.48 -5.08 51.53
C SER A 135 5.53 -4.97 52.62
#